data_AF-A0A661Q2W7-F1
#
_entry.id   AF-A0A661Q2W7-F1
#
_cell.length_a   1.000
_cell.length_b   1.000
_cell.length_c   1.000
_cell.angle_alpha   90.00
_cell.angle_beta   90.00
_cell.angle_gamma   90.00
#
_symmetry.space_group_name_H-M   'P 1'
#
loop_
_entity.id
_entity.type
_entity.pdbx_description
1 polymer ?
#
loop_
_entity_poly.entity_id
_entity_poly.type
_entity_poly.pdbx_seq_one_letter_code
_entity_poly.pdbx_strand_id
1 'polypeptide(L)' 'MEMGADAVLVNTALADTADPAAMGRAFKKGVEAGREAYLAGLGPQRNQAQASSPLTGFLRDN' A
#
# COMPACT_ATOMS: atom_id res chain seq x y z
N MET A 1 -4.40 3.82 6.29
CA MET A 1 -3.47 4.92 6.64
C MET A 1 -3.08 5.74 5.42
N GLU A 2 -2.78 5.09 4.29
CA GLU A 2 -2.42 5.72 3.00
C GLU A 2 -3.46 6.74 2.47
N MET A 3 -4.74 6.57 2.79
CA MET A 3 -5.79 7.54 2.46
C MET A 3 -5.89 8.72 3.45
N GLY A 4 -5.01 8.79 4.46
CA GLY A 4 -5.00 9.84 5.49
C GLY A 4 -5.77 9.53 6.77
N ALA A 5 -6.18 8.28 7.01
CA ALA A 5 -6.81 7.89 8.28
C ALA A 5 -5.85 8.06 9.47
N ASP A 6 -6.35 8.58 10.60
CA ASP A 6 -5.56 8.79 11.83
C ASP A 6 -5.33 7.50 12.63
N ALA A 7 -6.29 6.57 12.59
CA ALA A 7 -6.22 5.29 13.29
C ALA A 7 -7.09 4.23 12.60
N VAL A 8 -6.92 2.98 13.02
CA VAL A 8 -7.72 1.85 12.56
C VAL A 8 -8.13 1.01 13.77
N LEU A 9 -9.41 0.64 13.85
CA LEU A 9 -9.94 -0.27 14.86
C LEU A 9 -10.22 -1.63 14.22
N VAL A 10 -9.73 -2.71 14.85
CA VAL A 10 -9.86 -4.08 14.36
C VAL A 10 -10.38 -4.96 15.48
N ASN A 11 -11.40 -5.80 15.20
CA ASN A 11 -11.96 -6.75 16.14
C ASN A 11 -11.97 -8.18 15.58
N THR A 12 -12.86 -8.51 14.64
CA THR A 12 -13.07 -9.87 14.12
C THR A 12 -11.79 -10.53 13.60
N ALA A 13 -10.94 -9.79 12.89
CA ALA A 13 -9.67 -10.34 12.42
C ALA A 13 -8.69 -10.74 13.54
N LEU A 14 -8.75 -10.07 14.71
CA LEU A 14 -8.01 -10.48 15.91
C LEU A 14 -8.74 -11.59 16.69
N ALA A 15 -10.07 -11.59 16.69
CA ALA A 15 -10.87 -12.56 17.45
C ALA A 15 -10.89 -13.96 16.80
N ASP A 16 -10.91 -14.02 15.47
CA ASP A 16 -11.12 -15.27 14.72
C ASP A 16 -9.80 -15.92 14.24
N THR A 17 -8.66 -15.26 14.45
CA THR A 17 -7.36 -15.80 14.01
C THR A 17 -6.84 -16.91 14.93
N ALA A 18 -6.11 -17.87 14.36
CA ALA A 18 -5.46 -18.94 15.12
C ALA A 18 -4.31 -18.44 16.01
N ASP A 19 -3.67 -17.31 15.66
CA ASP A 19 -2.61 -16.68 16.46
C ASP A 19 -2.86 -15.15 16.58
N PRO A 20 -3.58 -14.71 17.61
CA PRO A 20 -3.87 -13.29 17.86
C PRO A 20 -2.61 -12.44 18.03
N ALA A 21 -1.54 -13.00 18.59
CA ALA A 21 -0.31 -12.25 18.82
C ALA A 21 0.42 -11.99 17.49
N ALA A 22 0.49 -12.99 16.61
CA ALA A 22 1.02 -12.82 15.26
C ALA A 22 0.18 -11.85 14.44
N MET A 23 -1.15 -11.96 14.48
CA MET A 23 -2.05 -11.07 13.75
C MET A 23 -1.95 -9.62 14.26
N GLY A 24 -1.83 -9.41 15.57
CA GLY A 24 -1.61 -8.08 16.15
C GLY A 24 -0.30 -7.46 15.67
N ARG A 25 0.79 -8.24 15.60
CA ARG A 25 2.07 -7.78 15.01
C ARG A 25 1.93 -7.46 13.52
N ALA A 26 1.14 -8.23 12.77
CA ALA A 26 0.90 -7.97 11.35
C ALA A 26 0.12 -6.66 11.13
N PHE A 27 -0.96 -6.43 11.88
CA PHE A 27 -1.71 -5.17 11.83
C PHE A 27 -0.86 -3.98 12.22
N LYS A 28 -0.05 -4.09 13.28
CA LYS A 28 0.89 -3.03 13.68
C LYS A 28 1.77 -2.60 12.50
N LYS A 29 2.43 -3.57 11.85
CA LYS A 29 3.30 -3.29 10.69
C LYS A 29 2.53 -2.65 9.54
N GLY A 30 1.32 -3.13 9.23
CA GLY A 30 0.50 -2.56 8.16
C GLY A 30 0.08 -1.12 8.43
N VAL A 31 -0.24 -0.79 9.68
CA VAL A 31 -0.57 0.58 10.11
C VAL A 31 0.65 1.49 10.01
N GLU A 32 1.79 1.06 10.55
CA GLU A 32 3.06 1.81 10.48
C GLU A 32 3.46 2.07 9.03
N ALA A 33 3.55 1.02 8.21
CA ALA A 33 3.91 1.13 6.80
C ALA A 33 2.96 2.04 6.02
N GLY A 34 1.65 1.89 6.21
CA GLY A 34 0.68 2.73 5.52
C GLY A 34 0.73 4.20 5.96
N ARG A 35 1.10 4.49 7.22
CA ARG A 35 1.27 5.88 7.68
C ARG A 35 2.55 6.48 7.13
N GLU A 36 3.63 5.72 7.11
CA GLU A 36 4.88 6.11 6.45
C GLU A 36 4.65 6.42 4.98
N ALA A 37 3.93 5.56 4.25
CA ALA A 37 3.61 5.79 2.84
C ALA A 37 2.76 7.06 2.60
N TYR A 38 1.80 7.36 3.49
CA TYR A 38 1.05 8.62 3.43
C TYR A 38 1.96 9.83 3.61
N LEU A 39 2.87 9.79 4.59
CA LEU A 39 3.79 10.89 4.90
C LEU A 39 4.90 11.06 3.86
N ALA A 40 5.36 9.97 3.25
CA ALA A 40 6.35 9.99 2.18
C ALA A 40 5.78 10.58 0.87
N GLY A 41 4.45 10.60 0.73
CA GLY A 41 3.77 11.04 -0.48
C GLY A 41 3.55 9.90 -1.45
N LEU A 42 2.29 9.68 -1.83
CA LEU A 42 1.92 8.65 -2.80
C LEU A 42 2.26 9.10 -4.23
N GLY A 43 2.47 8.12 -5.11
CA GLY A 43 2.74 8.37 -6.52
C GLY A 43 1.61 9.18 -7.19
N PRO A 44 1.94 10.01 -8.18
CA PRO A 44 0.94 10.87 -8.83
C PRO A 44 -0.11 10.02 -9.56
N GLN A 45 -1.38 10.37 -9.37
CA GLN A 45 -2.46 9.84 -10.18
C GLN A 45 -2.37 10.43 -11.59
N ARG A 46 -2.54 9.57 -12.61
CA ARG A 46 -2.51 9.97 -14.01
C ARG A 46 -3.90 9.80 -14.61
N ASN A 47 -4.39 10.83 -15.28
CA ASN A 47 -5.69 10.81 -15.96
C ASN A 47 -5.63 10.16 -17.34
N GLN A 48 -4.44 9.82 -17.82
CA GLN A 48 -4.20 9.16 -19.10
C GLN A 48 -3.37 7.90 -18.88
N ALA A 49 -3.70 6.85 -19.62
CA ALA A 49 -2.93 5.62 -19.61
C ALA A 49 -1.55 5.87 -20.24
N GLN A 50 -0.49 5.42 -19.57
CA GLN A 50 0.84 5.31 -20.16
C GLN A 50 1.18 3.83 -20.28
N ALA A 51 1.64 3.39 -21.45
CA ALA A 51 2.14 2.04 -21.62
C ALA A 51 3.32 1.81 -20.64
N SER A 52 3.22 0.79 -19.80
CA SER A 52 4.31 0.38 -18.90
C SER A 52 5.56 -0.04 -19.68
N SER A 53 5.36 -0.56 -20.90
CA SER A 53 6.40 -0.96 -21.86
C SER A 53 6.08 -0.35 -23.24
N PRO A 54 6.50 0.89 -23.52
CA PRO A 54 6.22 1.54 -24.80
C PRO A 54 6.89 0.78 -25.95
N LEU A 55 6.11 0.44 -26.99
CA LEU A 55 6.63 -0.21 -28.20
C LEU A 55 7.78 0.59 -28.85
N THR A 56 7.80 1.91 -28.66
CA THR A 56 8.83 2.82 -29.17
C THR A 56 10.18 2.69 -28.48
N GLY A 57 10.27 2.07 -27.30
CA GLY A 57 11.56 1.78 -26.65
C GLY A 57 12.36 0.75 -27.45
N PHE A 58 11.71 -0.32 -27.89
CA PHE A 58 12.33 -1.35 -28.73
C PHE A 58 12.77 -0.85 -30.11
N LEU A 59 12.11 0.18 -30.66
CA LEU A 59 12.38 0.69 -32.02
C LEU A 59 13.46 1.78 -32.10
N ARG A 60 13.89 2.35 -30.96
CA ARG A 60 14.78 3.53 -30.93
C ARG A 60 16.16 3.29 -30.33
N ASP A 61 16.39 2.11 -29.74
CA ASP A 61 17.71 1.69 -29.27
C ASP A 61 18.47 1.00 -30.43
N ASN A 62 19.06 1.82 -31.32
CA ASN A 62 20.09 1.40 -32.29
C ASN A 62 21.44 1.99 -31.88
#